data_AF-A0A958Z2A0-F1
#
_entry.id   AF-A0A958Z2A0-F1
#
_cell.length_a   1.000
_cell.length_b   1.000
_cell.length_c   1.000
_cell.angle_alpha   90.00
_cell.angle_beta   90.00
_cell.angle_gamma   90.00
#
_symmetry.space_group_name_H-M   'P 1'
#
loop_
_entity.id
_entity.type
_entity.pdbx_description
1 polymer ?
#
loop_
_entity_poly.entity_id
_entity_poly.type
_entity_poly.pdbx_seq_one_letter_code
_entity_poly.pdbx_strand_id
1 'polypeptide(L)'
;DLIDTSSGGNVPKATIPSKPGYQVPFADQIKKEVNILTGAVGQITTAEQSEEILKEGKADLILYARESLRQPYFPLHAAKELNVDVEWPLQYERAKQ
;
A
#
# COMPACT_ATOMS: atom_id res chain seq x y z
N ASP A 1 6.79 -14.91 8.44
CA ASP A 1 5.35 -14.54 8.47
C ASP A 1 4.89 -13.87 7.18
N LEU A 2 5.51 -12.76 6.77
CA LEU A 2 5.16 -12.02 5.55
C LEU A 2 6.42 -11.59 4.81
N ILE A 3 6.33 -11.45 3.48
CA ILE A 3 7.40 -10.88 2.63
C ILE A 3 7.02 -9.47 2.17
N ASP A 4 7.76 -8.45 2.63
CA ASP A 4 7.71 -7.09 2.07
C ASP A 4 8.43 -7.08 0.72
N THR A 5 7.69 -6.80 -0.36
CA THR A 5 8.19 -7.01 -1.72
C THR A 5 8.54 -5.70 -2.42
N SER A 6 9.84 -5.43 -2.50
CA SER A 6 10.43 -4.29 -3.21
C SER A 6 11.37 -4.74 -4.34
N SER A 7 12.03 -3.80 -5.01
CA SER A 7 12.92 -4.08 -6.15
C SER A 7 14.02 -3.02 -6.33
N GLY A 8 15.04 -3.36 -7.10
CA GLY A 8 16.15 -2.45 -7.44
C GLY A 8 17.21 -2.31 -6.35
N GLY A 9 18.08 -1.31 -6.49
CA GLY A 9 19.13 -0.99 -5.51
C GLY A 9 20.47 -1.74 -5.67
N ASN A 10 20.50 -2.84 -6.42
CA ASN A 10 21.72 -3.66 -6.57
C ASN A 10 22.81 -3.02 -7.46
N VAL A 11 22.42 -2.25 -8.49
CA VAL A 11 23.36 -1.57 -9.40
C VAL A 11 22.85 -0.17 -9.74
N PRO A 12 23.74 0.84 -9.87
CA PRO A 12 23.32 2.25 -9.96
C PRO A 12 22.70 2.65 -11.31
N LYS A 13 22.94 1.88 -12.38
CA LYS A 13 22.51 2.23 -13.75
C LYS A 13 21.33 1.40 -14.27
N ALA A 14 20.65 0.66 -13.40
CA ALA A 14 19.46 -0.09 -13.79
C ALA A 14 18.33 0.86 -14.21
N THR A 15 17.68 0.56 -15.34
CA THR A 15 16.45 1.26 -15.74
C THR A 15 15.26 0.67 -15.01
N ILE A 16 14.57 1.47 -14.19
CA ILE A 16 13.39 1.05 -13.45
C ILE A 16 12.13 1.57 -14.15
N PRO A 17 11.17 0.71 -14.54
CA PRO A 17 9.91 1.11 -15.16
C PRO A 17 8.95 1.70 -14.10
N SER A 18 9.32 2.84 -13.56
CA SER A 18 8.67 3.52 -12.45
C SER A 18 7.28 4.03 -12.83
N LYS A 19 6.24 3.46 -12.22
CA LYS A 19 4.82 3.83 -12.40
C LYS A 19 4.02 3.45 -11.15
N PRO A 20 2.76 3.90 -10.99
CA PRO A 20 1.90 3.46 -9.90
C PRO A 20 1.86 1.93 -9.77
N GLY A 21 2.08 1.41 -8.57
CA GLY A 21 2.02 -0.03 -8.27
C GLY A 21 3.04 -0.90 -8.98
N TYR A 22 4.16 -0.36 -9.49
CA TYR A 22 5.09 -1.11 -10.34
C TYR A 22 5.72 -2.37 -9.70
N GLN A 23 5.67 -2.52 -8.38
CA GLN A 23 6.17 -3.71 -7.66
C GLN A 23 5.07 -4.65 -7.18
N VAL A 24 3.79 -4.26 -7.32
CA VAL A 24 2.63 -5.12 -6.97
C VAL A 24 2.69 -6.47 -7.68
N PRO A 25 3.07 -6.58 -8.97
CA PRO A 25 3.18 -7.89 -9.62
C PRO A 25 4.16 -8.86 -8.95
N PHE A 26 5.21 -8.35 -8.28
CA PHE A 26 6.15 -9.19 -7.55
C PHE A 26 5.52 -9.76 -6.27
N ALA A 27 4.80 -8.92 -5.50
CA ALA A 27 4.07 -9.36 -4.31
C ALA A 27 2.99 -10.40 -4.67
N ASP A 28 2.29 -10.17 -5.78
CA ASP A 28 1.26 -11.07 -6.31
C ASP A 28 1.85 -12.42 -6.72
N GLN A 29 2.96 -12.40 -7.46
CA GLN A 29 3.63 -13.62 -7.90
C GLN A 29 4.12 -14.47 -6.71
N ILE A 30 4.81 -13.86 -5.75
CA ILE A 30 5.31 -14.55 -4.55
C ILE A 30 4.14 -15.18 -3.78
N LYS A 31 3.06 -14.42 -3.57
CA LYS A 31 1.87 -14.90 -2.86
C LYS A 31 1.25 -16.11 -3.55
N LYS A 32 1.05 -16.06 -4.86
CA LYS A 32 0.42 -17.13 -5.66
C LYS A 32 1.27 -18.39 -5.75
N GLU A 33 2.58 -18.24 -5.91
CA GLU A 33 3.47 -19.38 -6.16
C GLU A 33 3.91 -20.07 -4.86
N VAL A 34 4.07 -19.31 -3.77
CA VAL A 34 4.70 -19.81 -2.52
C VAL A 34 3.69 -19.92 -1.38
N ASN A 35 2.48 -19.39 -1.53
CA ASN A 35 1.43 -19.39 -0.50
C ASN A 35 1.91 -18.81 0.85
N ILE A 36 2.64 -17.69 0.78
CA ILE A 36 3.07 -16.90 1.93
C ILE A 36 2.42 -15.52 1.86
N LEU A 37 2.16 -14.90 3.02
CA LEU A 37 1.62 -13.55 3.05
C LEU A 37 2.60 -12.55 2.42
N THR A 38 2.11 -11.57 1.69
CA THR A 38 2.95 -10.55 1.05
C THR A 38 2.49 -9.12 1.33
N GLY A 39 3.46 -8.21 1.41
CA GLY A 39 3.24 -6.77 1.47
C GLY A 39 3.59 -6.14 0.11
N ALA A 40 2.67 -5.35 -0.43
CA ALA A 40 2.90 -4.56 -1.63
C ALA A 40 3.33 -3.13 -1.28
N VAL A 41 4.39 -2.66 -1.94
CA VAL A 41 4.92 -1.30 -1.87
C VAL A 41 5.17 -0.75 -3.27
N GLY A 42 5.28 0.57 -3.42
CA GLY A 42 5.80 1.20 -4.63
C GLY A 42 4.76 2.01 -5.38
N GLN A 43 4.77 3.32 -5.14
CA GLN A 43 3.83 4.28 -5.74
C GLN A 43 2.36 3.84 -5.59
N ILE A 44 2.01 3.40 -4.37
CA ILE A 44 0.63 3.22 -3.95
C ILE A 44 0.26 4.47 -3.15
N THR A 45 -0.70 5.25 -3.64
CA THR A 45 -0.96 6.60 -3.10
C THR A 45 -2.44 6.94 -2.93
N THR A 46 -3.36 6.07 -3.37
CA THR A 46 -4.81 6.31 -3.25
C THR A 46 -5.49 5.19 -2.49
N ALA A 47 -6.61 5.50 -1.83
CA ALA A 47 -7.40 4.50 -1.13
C ALA A 47 -7.94 3.44 -2.09
N GLU A 48 -8.47 3.87 -3.24
CA GLU A 48 -9.00 3.01 -4.30
C GLU A 48 -7.95 2.01 -4.82
N GLN A 49 -6.74 2.47 -5.16
CA GLN A 49 -5.67 1.59 -5.62
C GLN A 49 -5.30 0.54 -4.57
N SER A 50 -5.32 0.94 -3.30
CA SER A 50 -4.93 0.08 -2.18
C SER A 50 -5.98 -1.01 -1.97
N GLU A 51 -7.24 -0.63 -2.01
CA GLU A 51 -8.38 -1.53 -1.91
C GLU A 51 -8.46 -2.50 -3.11
N GLU A 52 -8.20 -2.04 -4.33
CA GLU A 52 -8.15 -2.89 -5.53
C GLU A 52 -7.08 -3.99 -5.38
N ILE A 53 -5.86 -3.64 -4.97
CA ILE A 53 -4.77 -4.60 -4.76
C ILE A 53 -5.18 -5.70 -3.76
N LEU A 54 -5.83 -5.32 -2.65
CA LEU A 54 -6.28 -6.25 -1.63
C LEU A 54 -7.45 -7.12 -2.12
N LYS A 55 -8.47 -6.52 -2.76
CA LYS A 55 -9.64 -7.23 -3.31
C LYS A 55 -9.27 -8.25 -4.37
N GLU A 56 -8.29 -7.94 -5.20
CA GLU A 56 -7.77 -8.86 -6.21
C GLU A 56 -6.83 -9.93 -5.64
N GLY A 57 -6.54 -9.88 -4.33
CA GLY A 57 -5.67 -10.84 -3.64
C GLY A 57 -4.21 -10.73 -4.06
N LYS A 58 -3.77 -9.58 -4.59
CA LYS A 58 -2.39 -9.35 -5.05
C LYS A 58 -1.39 -9.13 -3.90
N ALA A 59 -1.89 -8.80 -2.71
CA ALA A 59 -1.11 -8.71 -1.48
C ALA A 59 -2.03 -8.84 -0.26
N ASP A 60 -1.45 -9.04 0.91
CA ASP A 60 -2.13 -9.09 2.21
C ASP A 60 -1.97 -7.80 3.02
N LEU A 61 -0.98 -6.98 2.65
CA LEU A 61 -0.67 -5.72 3.32
C LEU A 61 -0.25 -4.66 2.29
N ILE A 62 -0.67 -3.41 2.51
CA ILE A 62 -0.22 -2.26 1.74
C ILE A 62 0.76 -1.44 2.56
N LEU A 63 1.91 -1.11 1.97
CA LEU A 63 3.00 -0.40 2.61
C LEU A 63 3.18 0.97 1.95
N TYR A 64 3.03 2.03 2.74
CA TYR A 64 3.20 3.41 2.31
C TYR A 64 4.52 3.98 2.80
N ALA A 65 5.12 4.85 1.98
CA ALA A 65 6.34 5.58 2.35
C ALA A 65 6.17 7.07 2.08
N ARG A 66 6.39 7.52 0.84
CA ARG A 66 6.30 8.93 0.45
C ARG A 66 4.90 9.52 0.67
N GLU A 67 3.85 8.70 0.59
CA GLU A 67 2.50 9.19 0.85
C GLU A 67 2.31 9.55 2.33
N SER A 68 2.79 8.71 3.25
CA SER A 68 2.78 9.01 4.70
C SER A 68 3.60 10.24 5.07
N LEU A 69 4.65 10.57 4.30
CA LEU A 69 5.42 11.81 4.48
C LEU A 69 4.65 13.07 4.05
N ARG A 70 3.82 12.97 3.01
CA ARG A 70 3.00 14.10 2.53
C ARG A 70 1.70 14.24 3.29
N GLN A 71 1.10 13.10 3.66
CA GLN A 71 -0.21 12.98 4.28
C GLN A 71 -0.13 12.00 5.46
N PRO A 72 0.30 12.45 6.66
CA PRO A 72 0.45 11.57 7.81
C PRO A 72 -0.89 10.97 8.31
N TYR A 73 -2.02 11.62 8.02
CA TYR A 73 -3.37 11.11 8.30
C TYR A 73 -4.01 10.39 7.12
N PHE A 74 -3.23 9.99 6.12
CA PHE A 74 -3.72 9.25 4.95
C PHE A 74 -4.68 8.10 5.31
N PRO A 75 -4.41 7.23 6.32
CA PRO A 75 -5.36 6.16 6.66
C PRO A 75 -6.75 6.66 7.07
N LEU A 76 -6.85 7.80 7.76
CA LEU A 76 -8.13 8.38 8.16
C LEU A 76 -8.89 8.94 6.95
N HIS A 77 -8.18 9.58 6.01
CA HIS A 77 -8.77 10.06 4.76
C HIS A 77 -9.18 8.91 3.84
N ALA A 78 -8.34 7.87 3.72
CA ALA A 78 -8.65 6.67 2.95
C ALA A 78 -9.88 5.94 3.48
N ALA A 79 -10.03 5.81 4.80
CA ALA A 79 -11.22 5.25 5.42
C ALA A 79 -12.49 6.02 5.02
N LYS A 80 -12.43 7.36 5.05
CA LYS A 80 -13.53 8.21 4.58
C LYS A 80 -13.85 8.00 3.10
N GLU A 81 -12.84 7.99 2.22
CA GLU A 81 -13.03 7.77 0.78
C GLU A 81 -13.67 6.41 0.48
N LEU A 82 -13.30 5.38 1.24
CA LEU A 82 -13.84 4.02 1.12
C LEU A 82 -15.14 3.79 1.89
N ASN A 83 -15.70 4.84 2.53
CA ASN A 83 -16.90 4.77 3.37
C ASN A 83 -16.80 3.74 4.51
N VAL A 84 -15.61 3.62 5.11
CA VAL A 84 -15.34 2.76 6.27
C VAL A 84 -15.24 3.63 7.52
N ASP A 85 -16.03 3.30 8.54
CA ASP A 85 -15.93 3.97 9.83
C ASP A 85 -14.77 3.39 10.65
N VAL A 86 -13.84 4.27 11.05
CA VAL A 86 -12.68 3.90 11.89
C VAL A 86 -12.64 4.75 13.14
N GLU A 87 -12.06 4.21 14.21
CA GLU A 87 -11.81 4.96 15.43
C GLU A 87 -10.76 6.05 15.15
N TRP A 88 -11.12 7.30 15.43
CA TRP A 88 -10.18 8.42 15.39
C TRP A 88 -9.62 8.61 16.80
N PRO A 89 -8.40 9.15 16.95
CA PRO A 89 -7.93 9.61 18.26
C PRO A 89 -8.96 10.53 18.90
N LEU A 90 -9.26 10.33 20.18
CA LEU A 90 -10.32 11.05 20.92
C LEU A 90 -10.27 12.58 20.71
N GLN A 91 -9.06 13.13 20.66
CA GLN A 91 -8.80 14.56 20.48
C GLN A 91 -9.25 15.09 19.10
N TYR A 92 -9.41 14.21 18.10
CA TYR A 92 -9.75 14.55 16.72
C TYR A 92 -11.18 14.16 16.34
N GLU A 93 -11.97 13.55 17.23
CA GLU A 93 -13.34 13.11 16.91
C GLU A 93 -14.21 14.23 16.33
N ARG A 94 -14.10 15.46 16.84
CA ARG A 94 -14.85 16.62 16.35
C ARG A 94 -14.48 17.05 14.91
N ALA A 95 -13.37 16.54 14.38
CA ALA A 95 -12.93 16.79 13.01
C ALA A 95 -13.31 15.64 12.04
N LYS A 96 -13.94 14.57 12.54
CA LYS A 96 -14.45 13.47 11.73
C LYS A 96 -15.62 13.98 10.89
N GLN A 97 -15.35 14.25 9.62
CA GLN A 97 -16.31 14.74 8.62
C GLN A 97 -16.77 13.63 7.70
#